data_AF-A0A662SP27-F1
#
_entry.id   AF-A0A662SP27-F1
#
_cell.length_a   1.000
_cell.length_b   1.000
_cell.length_c   1.000
_cell.angle_alpha   90.00
_cell.angle_beta   90.00
_cell.angle_gamma   90.00
#
_symmetry.space_group_name_H-M   'P 1'
#
loop_
_entity.id
_entity.type
_entity.pdbx_description
1 polymer ?
#
loop_
_entity_poly.entity_id
_entity_poly.type
_entity_poly.pdbx_seq_one_letter_code
_entity_poly.pdbx_strand_id
1 'polypeptide(L)'
;MDPLTKWIDFLEDIIRKIASQRSDIALIHHITPDGIVATIFLKKALESLDAPVETVASLPEDLLFTMENIDVAKTLVLVDLVPLGPGPVSIAHEFFPGGFLIFDHESIDLNYDLRDTIRLNPQMFSLKLPASYSAYLLAERIDPSSQNLSWLV
;
A
#
# COMPACT_ATOMS: atom_id res chain seq x y z
N MET A 1 4.18 4.50 24.56
CA MET A 1 3.41 4.62 23.32
C MET A 1 2.98 3.21 22.92
N ASP A 2 1.68 3.00 22.80
CA ASP A 2 1.09 1.71 22.47
C ASP A 2 1.45 1.28 21.02
N PRO A 3 1.41 -0.03 20.71
CA PRO A 3 1.82 -0.53 19.39
C PRO A 3 1.02 0.04 18.23
N LEU A 4 -0.28 0.29 18.43
CA LEU A 4 -1.15 0.85 17.40
C LEU A 4 -0.74 2.28 17.04
N THR A 5 -0.54 3.15 18.03
CA THR A 5 -0.06 4.51 17.78
C THR A 5 1.27 4.52 17.04
N LYS A 6 2.23 3.65 17.44
CA LYS A 6 3.52 3.52 16.74
C LYS A 6 3.36 3.10 15.27
N TRP A 7 2.44 2.17 15.00
CA TRP A 7 2.16 1.70 13.65
C TRP A 7 1.57 2.83 12.78
N ILE A 8 0.59 3.56 13.31
CA ILE A 8 -0.04 4.66 12.57
C ILE A 8 0.93 5.82 12.34
N ASP A 9 1.74 6.18 13.34
CA ASP A 9 2.76 7.24 13.19
C ASP A 9 3.81 6.83 12.13
N PHE A 10 4.22 5.55 12.12
CA PHE A 10 5.14 5.02 11.09
C PHE A 10 4.52 5.04 9.68
N LEU A 11 3.26 4.64 9.54
CA LEU A 11 2.54 4.72 8.27
C LEU A 11 2.43 6.16 7.78
N GLU A 12 2.04 7.09 8.66
CA GLU A 12 1.91 8.51 8.34
C GLU A 12 3.22 9.09 7.84
N ASP A 13 4.35 8.79 8.51
CA ASP A 13 5.68 9.23 8.10
C ASP A 13 6.04 8.76 6.68
N ILE A 14 5.75 7.50 6.35
CA ILE A 14 6.07 6.93 5.03
C ILE A 14 5.17 7.54 3.96
N ILE A 15 3.87 7.63 4.21
CA ILE A 15 2.88 8.10 3.25
C ILE A 15 3.09 9.59 2.95
N ARG A 16 3.43 10.41 3.95
CA ARG A 16 3.82 11.81 3.76
C ARG A 16 5.11 11.95 2.96
N LYS A 17 6.11 11.08 3.18
CA LYS A 17 7.35 11.08 2.39
C LYS A 17 7.06 10.78 0.93
N ILE A 18 6.24 9.76 0.64
CA ILE A 18 5.84 9.42 -0.73
C ILE A 18 5.10 10.59 -1.39
N ALA A 19 4.08 11.15 -0.71
CA ALA A 19 3.33 12.29 -1.23
C ALA A 19 4.22 13.50 -1.54
N SER A 20 5.25 13.75 -0.72
CA SER A 20 6.17 14.88 -0.91
C SER A 20 7.06 14.79 -2.16
N GLN A 21 7.20 13.60 -2.76
CA GLN A 21 8.01 13.41 -3.97
C GLN A 21 7.37 14.01 -5.22
N ARG A 22 6.07 14.36 -5.17
CA ARG A 22 5.29 14.92 -6.29
C ARG A 22 5.39 14.09 -7.58
N SER A 23 5.54 12.78 -7.43
CA SER A 23 5.46 11.82 -8.51
C SER A 23 4.09 11.17 -8.54
N ASP A 24 3.64 10.75 -9.72
CA ASP A 24 2.43 9.97 -9.86
C ASP A 24 2.59 8.61 -9.14
N ILE A 25 1.57 8.24 -8.37
CA ILE A 25 1.54 7.03 -7.54
C ILE A 25 0.53 6.06 -8.14
N ALA A 26 0.93 4.80 -8.32
CA ALA A 26 0.03 3.71 -8.65
C ALA A 26 -0.22 2.84 -7.41
N LEU A 27 -1.50 2.65 -7.09
CA LEU A 27 -1.96 1.62 -6.15
C LEU A 27 -2.47 0.43 -6.95
N ILE A 28 -1.71 -0.66 -7.01
CA ILE A 28 -2.23 -1.94 -7.52
C ILE A 28 -2.83 -2.68 -6.35
N HIS A 29 -4.10 -3.03 -6.42
CA HIS A 29 -4.81 -3.63 -5.31
C HIS A 29 -5.40 -4.99 -5.64
N HIS A 30 -5.43 -5.85 -4.64
CA HIS A 30 -6.15 -7.11 -4.73
C HIS A 30 -7.67 -6.86 -4.84
N ILE A 31 -8.39 -7.79 -5.48
CA ILE A 31 -9.84 -7.68 -5.73
C ILE A 31 -10.70 -8.21 -4.57
N THR A 32 -10.13 -8.30 -3.37
CA THR A 32 -10.84 -8.62 -2.12
C THR A 32 -11.55 -7.39 -1.57
N PRO A 33 -12.61 -7.57 -0.74
CA PRO A 33 -13.19 -6.47 0.00
C PRO A 33 -12.15 -5.69 0.83
N ASP A 34 -11.21 -6.38 1.49
CA ASP A 34 -10.17 -5.73 2.29
C ASP A 34 -9.23 -4.88 1.43
N GLY A 35 -8.72 -5.41 0.31
CA GLY A 35 -7.87 -4.68 -0.63
C GLY A 35 -8.56 -3.49 -1.29
N ILE A 36 -9.83 -3.64 -1.69
CA ILE A 36 -10.62 -2.54 -2.26
C ILE A 36 -10.80 -1.42 -1.23
N VAL A 37 -11.23 -1.75 -0.01
CA VAL A 37 -11.46 -0.75 1.05
C VAL A 37 -10.14 -0.09 1.48
N ALA A 38 -9.07 -0.87 1.64
CA ALA A 38 -7.74 -0.33 1.93
C ALA A 38 -7.30 0.69 0.87
N THR A 39 -7.54 0.39 -0.40
CA THR A 39 -7.20 1.28 -1.51
C THR A 39 -8.00 2.56 -1.49
N ILE A 40 -9.30 2.51 -1.17
CA ILE A 40 -10.14 3.72 -1.03
C ILE A 40 -9.55 4.66 0.04
N PHE A 41 -9.18 4.12 1.20
CA PHE A 41 -8.61 4.94 2.26
C PHE A 41 -7.20 5.45 1.96
N LEU A 42 -6.32 4.61 1.40
CA LEU A 42 -4.98 5.04 0.98
C LEU A 42 -5.05 6.13 -0.09
N LYS A 43 -5.94 5.96 -1.09
CA LYS A 43 -6.19 6.98 -2.12
C LYS A 43 -6.64 8.29 -1.49
N LYS A 44 -7.66 8.25 -0.62
CA LYS A 44 -8.14 9.45 0.08
C LYS A 44 -7.04 10.12 0.89
N ALA A 45 -6.23 9.35 1.62
CA ALA A 45 -5.13 9.88 2.41
C ALA A 45 -4.08 10.59 1.53
N LEU A 46 -3.68 9.97 0.42
CA LEU A 46 -2.70 10.54 -0.53
C LEU A 46 -3.24 11.76 -1.27
N GLU A 47 -4.50 11.72 -1.72
CA GLU A 47 -5.14 12.86 -2.39
C GLU A 47 -5.33 14.05 -1.45
N SER A 48 -5.64 13.81 -0.16
CA SER A 48 -5.67 14.87 0.87
C SER A 48 -4.28 15.48 1.16
N LEU A 49 -3.20 14.88 0.65
CA LEU A 49 -1.83 15.42 0.67
C LEU A 49 -1.40 15.99 -0.69
N ASP A 50 -2.34 16.27 -1.59
CA ASP A 50 -2.10 16.76 -2.96
C ASP A 50 -1.21 15.82 -3.81
N ALA A 51 -1.23 14.51 -3.52
CA ALA A 51 -0.55 13.49 -4.31
C ALA A 51 -1.55 12.76 -5.22
N PRO A 52 -1.47 12.92 -6.56
CA PRO A 52 -2.37 12.23 -7.48
C PRO A 52 -2.10 10.73 -7.48
N VAL A 53 -3.19 9.95 -7.49
CA VAL A 53 -3.15 8.49 -7.38
C VAL A 53 -3.97 7.84 -8.50
N GLU A 54 -3.31 6.96 -9.24
CA GLU A 54 -3.96 5.97 -10.09
C GLU A 54 -4.19 4.68 -9.29
N THR A 55 -5.36 4.06 -9.46
CA THR A 55 -5.71 2.79 -8.80
C THR A 55 -6.02 1.74 -9.85
N VAL A 56 -5.39 0.58 -9.74
CA VAL A 56 -5.58 -0.53 -10.68
C VAL A 56 -5.88 -1.81 -9.91
N ALA A 57 -6.96 -2.48 -10.28
CA ALA A 57 -7.32 -3.78 -9.71
C ALA A 57 -6.47 -4.89 -10.36
N SER A 58 -6.00 -5.85 -9.56
CA SER A 58 -5.21 -6.98 -10.06
C SER A 58 -5.46 -8.26 -9.26
N LEU A 59 -5.40 -9.39 -9.95
CA LEU A 59 -5.25 -10.71 -9.36
C LEU A 59 -3.77 -11.02 -9.14
N PRO A 60 -3.39 -11.85 -8.16
CA PRO A 60 -1.99 -12.23 -7.94
C PRO A 60 -1.31 -12.81 -9.18
N GLU A 61 -2.03 -13.61 -9.97
CA GLU A 61 -1.57 -14.20 -11.24
C GLU A 61 -1.39 -13.17 -12.37
N ASP A 62 -2.13 -12.07 -12.33
CA ASP A 62 -2.12 -11.03 -13.36
C ASP A 62 -1.21 -9.85 -13.04
N LEU A 63 -0.62 -9.83 -11.83
CA LEU A 63 0.18 -8.71 -11.31
C LEU A 63 1.27 -8.24 -12.28
N LEU A 64 1.96 -9.18 -12.93
CA LEU A 64 2.98 -8.87 -13.95
C LEU A 64 2.40 -8.03 -15.10
N PHE A 65 1.32 -8.53 -15.69
CA PHE A 65 0.64 -7.84 -16.78
C PHE A 65 0.08 -6.50 -16.32
N THR A 66 -0.45 -6.40 -15.11
CA THR A 66 -0.93 -5.14 -14.56
C THR A 66 0.20 -4.10 -14.46
N MET A 67 1.39 -4.48 -13.97
CA MET A 67 2.52 -3.56 -13.84
C MET A 67 3.02 -3.05 -15.19
N GLU A 68 3.05 -3.90 -16.22
CA GLU A 68 3.49 -3.52 -17.58
C GLU A 68 2.60 -2.44 -18.22
N ASN A 69 1.35 -2.30 -17.77
CA ASN A 69 0.39 -1.33 -18.30
C ASN A 69 0.35 -0.02 -17.49
N ILE A 70 1.19 0.15 -16.47
CA ILE A 70 1.30 1.40 -15.71
C ILE A 70 2.23 2.34 -16.46
N ASP A 71 1.67 3.40 -17.05
CA ASP A 71 2.39 4.23 -18.02
C ASP A 71 3.07 5.46 -17.38
N VAL A 72 2.51 5.99 -16.28
CA VAL A 72 2.89 7.32 -15.75
C VAL A 72 3.48 7.26 -14.33
N ALA A 73 3.08 6.28 -13.53
CA ALA A 73 3.47 6.24 -12.12
C ALA A 73 4.97 5.96 -11.93
N LYS A 74 5.60 6.73 -11.03
CA LYS A 74 7.00 6.49 -10.63
C LYS A 74 7.11 5.78 -9.29
N THR A 75 6.02 5.77 -8.52
CA THR A 75 5.93 5.07 -7.24
C THR A 75 4.84 4.02 -7.31
N LEU A 76 5.21 2.78 -6.99
CA LEU A 76 4.27 1.66 -6.91
C LEU A 76 4.01 1.31 -5.44
N VAL A 77 2.73 1.11 -5.12
CA VAL A 77 2.28 0.48 -3.88
C VAL A 77 1.38 -0.70 -4.24
N LEU A 78 1.74 -1.89 -3.80
CA LEU A 78 0.86 -3.06 -3.84
C LEU A 78 0.00 -3.05 -2.58
N VAL A 79 -1.32 -3.13 -2.72
CA VAL A 79 -2.30 -3.01 -1.63
C VAL A 79 -3.05 -4.32 -1.45
N ASP A 80 -2.93 -4.91 -0.26
CA ASP A 80 -3.44 -6.24 0.08
C ASP A 80 -3.00 -7.33 -0.91
N LEU A 81 -1.83 -7.13 -1.53
CA LEU A 81 -1.33 -7.95 -2.62
C LEU A 81 0.17 -8.20 -2.44
N VAL A 82 0.51 -9.43 -2.09
CA VAL A 82 1.90 -9.88 -1.97
C VAL A 82 2.25 -10.71 -3.21
N PRO A 83 3.34 -10.38 -3.94
CA PRO A 83 3.81 -11.16 -5.08
C PRO A 83 3.95 -12.67 -4.77
N LEU A 84 3.61 -13.53 -5.73
CA LEU A 84 3.76 -14.99 -5.57
C LEU A 84 5.13 -15.48 -6.04
N GLY A 85 6.20 -14.96 -5.43
CA GLY A 85 7.57 -15.41 -5.67
C GLY A 85 8.53 -14.32 -6.19
N PRO A 86 9.80 -14.68 -6.46
CA PRO A 86 10.85 -13.72 -6.83
C PRO A 86 10.70 -13.14 -8.24
N GLY A 87 9.93 -13.79 -9.12
CA GLY A 87 9.72 -13.35 -10.50
C GLY A 87 9.01 -11.99 -10.57
N PRO A 88 7.76 -11.86 -10.07
CA PRO A 88 7.07 -10.57 -10.07
C PRO A 88 7.78 -9.48 -9.27
N VAL A 89 8.49 -9.83 -8.19
CA VAL A 89 9.33 -8.88 -7.45
C VAL A 89 10.46 -8.34 -8.33
N SER A 90 11.15 -9.20 -9.07
CA SER A 90 12.25 -8.79 -9.95
C SER A 90 11.78 -7.84 -11.03
N ILE A 91 10.64 -8.14 -11.66
CA ILE A 91 10.04 -7.30 -12.69
C ILE A 91 9.56 -5.96 -12.12
N ALA A 92 8.96 -5.97 -10.92
CA ALA A 92 8.59 -4.73 -10.24
C ALA A 92 9.81 -3.81 -10.01
N HIS A 93 10.96 -4.36 -9.61
CA HIS A 93 12.19 -3.57 -9.46
C HIS A 93 12.79 -3.08 -10.80
N GLU A 94 12.51 -3.77 -11.92
CA GLU A 94 12.90 -3.29 -13.25
C GLU A 94 12.07 -2.09 -13.69
N PHE A 95 10.76 -2.11 -13.46
CA PHE A 95 9.86 -0.99 -13.76
C PHE A 95 9.97 0.16 -12.75
N PHE A 96 10.25 -0.16 -11.48
CA PHE A 96 10.34 0.78 -10.36
C PHE A 96 11.73 0.68 -9.70
N PRO A 97 12.80 1.20 -10.34
CA PRO A 97 14.18 1.02 -9.88
C PRO A 97 14.50 1.74 -8.56
N GLY A 98 13.64 2.64 -8.09
CA GLY A 98 13.71 3.23 -6.75
C GLY A 98 13.18 2.33 -5.64
N GLY A 99 12.73 1.12 -5.99
CA GLY A 99 11.95 0.23 -5.13
C GLY A 99 10.45 0.51 -5.21
N PHE A 100 9.67 -0.39 -4.62
CA PHE A 100 8.23 -0.26 -4.47
C PHE A 100 7.81 -0.60 -3.04
N LEU A 101 6.55 -0.32 -2.71
CA LEU A 101 5.99 -0.62 -1.40
C LEU A 101 4.96 -1.74 -1.49
N ILE A 102 4.85 -2.51 -0.41
CA ILE A 102 3.77 -3.46 -0.19
C ILE A 102 3.05 -3.04 1.07
N PHE A 103 1.76 -2.79 0.99
CA PHE A 103 0.87 -2.52 2.11
C PHE A 103 -0.06 -3.71 2.29
N ASP A 104 0.20 -4.53 3.30
CA ASP A 104 -0.49 -5.82 3.47
C ASP A 104 -0.58 -6.22 4.94
N HIS A 105 -1.31 -7.31 5.21
CA HIS A 105 -1.43 -7.90 6.54
C HIS A 105 -1.07 -9.39 6.58
N GLU A 106 -0.54 -9.93 5.49
CA GLU A 106 -0.20 -11.35 5.34
C GLU A 106 1.02 -11.73 6.18
N SER A 107 1.33 -13.02 6.26
CA SER A 107 2.52 -13.52 6.96
C SER A 107 3.79 -12.80 6.51
N ILE A 108 4.60 -12.33 7.46
CA ILE A 108 5.89 -11.70 7.17
C ILE A 108 6.94 -12.72 6.70
N ASP A 109 6.77 -13.99 7.06
CA ASP A 109 7.68 -15.08 6.70
C ASP A 109 7.43 -15.52 5.25
N LEU A 110 8.21 -14.96 4.32
CA LEU A 110 8.23 -15.36 2.92
C LEU A 110 9.40 -16.30 2.63
N ASN A 111 9.23 -17.22 1.68
CA ASN A 111 10.26 -18.15 1.23
C ASN A 111 11.16 -17.58 0.11
N TYR A 112 11.08 -16.27 -0.14
CA TYR A 112 11.88 -15.55 -1.13
C TYR A 112 12.17 -14.12 -0.63
N ASP A 113 13.16 -13.48 -1.25
CA ASP A 113 13.61 -12.14 -0.90
C ASP A 113 12.80 -11.05 -1.64
N LEU A 114 12.33 -10.05 -0.90
CA LEU A 114 11.66 -8.87 -1.43
C LEU A 114 12.65 -7.79 -1.91
N ARG A 115 13.96 -7.99 -1.72
CA ARG A 115 15.03 -7.04 -2.04
C ARG A 115 14.80 -5.70 -1.33
N ASP A 116 14.99 -4.58 -2.02
CA ASP A 116 14.87 -3.22 -1.48
C ASP A 116 13.40 -2.75 -1.31
N THR A 117 12.42 -3.65 -1.41
CA THR A 117 11.00 -3.34 -1.22
C THR A 117 10.68 -3.04 0.24
N ILE A 118 9.96 -1.94 0.47
CA ILE A 118 9.48 -1.57 1.81
C ILE A 118 8.13 -2.24 2.04
N ARG A 119 8.08 -3.17 3.00
CA ARG A 119 6.84 -3.83 3.40
C ARG A 119 6.22 -3.13 4.62
N LEU A 120 5.06 -2.53 4.41
CA LEU A 120 4.21 -1.92 5.42
C LEU A 120 3.24 -2.99 5.92
N ASN A 121 3.62 -3.67 7.00
CA ASN A 121 2.82 -4.73 7.59
C ASN A 121 2.70 -4.57 9.12
N PRO A 122 1.47 -4.57 9.68
CA PRO A 122 1.23 -4.35 11.11
C PRO A 122 1.86 -5.44 12.00
N GLN A 123 2.13 -6.63 11.46
CA GLN A 123 2.79 -7.71 12.21
C GLN A 123 4.22 -7.33 12.65
N MET A 124 4.89 -6.40 11.96
CA MET A 124 6.18 -5.84 12.40
C MET A 124 6.09 -5.11 13.75
N PHE A 125 4.89 -4.68 14.12
CA PHE A 125 4.57 -4.03 15.40
C PHE A 125 3.80 -4.97 16.34
N SER A 126 3.81 -6.28 16.08
CA SER A 126 3.04 -7.29 16.82
C SER A 126 1.52 -7.07 16.80
N LEU A 127 1.00 -6.47 15.73
CA LEU A 127 -0.42 -6.23 15.51
C LEU A 127 -0.97 -7.20 14.46
N LYS A 128 -2.25 -7.57 14.61
CA LYS A 128 -3.00 -8.34 13.62
C LYS A 128 -4.21 -7.52 13.21
N LEU A 129 -4.03 -6.70 12.18
CA LEU A 129 -5.04 -5.79 11.66
C LEU A 129 -5.22 -6.08 10.18
N PRO A 130 -6.47 -6.06 9.65
CA PRO A 130 -6.70 -6.03 8.21
C PRO A 130 -6.01 -4.82 7.57
N ALA A 131 -5.74 -4.91 6.27
CA ALA A 131 -5.14 -3.80 5.53
C ALA A 131 -6.10 -2.61 5.53
N SER A 132 -7.40 -2.86 5.33
CA SER A 132 -8.43 -1.81 5.32
C SER A 132 -8.47 -1.01 6.63
N TYR A 133 -8.38 -1.68 7.77
CA TYR A 133 -8.41 -1.01 9.08
C TYR A 133 -7.17 -0.17 9.32
N SER A 134 -5.99 -0.65 8.92
CA SER A 134 -4.74 0.13 8.97
C SER A 134 -4.83 1.37 8.08
N ALA A 135 -5.39 1.23 6.87
CA ALA A 135 -5.57 2.32 5.93
C ALA A 135 -6.61 3.35 6.43
N TYR A 136 -7.71 2.89 7.03
CA TYR A 136 -8.72 3.75 7.65
C TYR A 136 -8.11 4.65 8.73
N LEU A 137 -7.38 4.07 9.69
CA LEU A 137 -6.79 4.84 10.79
C LEU A 137 -5.76 5.86 10.30
N LEU A 138 -4.98 5.51 9.29
CA LEU A 138 -4.07 6.42 8.61
C LEU A 138 -4.84 7.56 7.91
N ALA A 139 -5.89 7.23 7.16
CA ALA A 139 -6.69 8.21 6.43
C ALA A 139 -7.43 9.15 7.38
N GLU A 140 -7.96 8.66 8.50
CA GLU A 140 -8.55 9.46 9.57
C GLU A 140 -7.53 10.43 10.19
N ARG A 141 -6.29 9.97 10.40
CA ARG A 141 -5.21 10.80 10.95
C ARG A 141 -4.82 11.94 10.02
N ILE A 142 -4.72 11.67 8.72
CA ILE A 142 -4.35 12.66 7.69
C ILE A 142 -5.53 13.60 7.38
N ASP A 143 -6.72 13.04 7.25
CA ASP A 143 -7.95 13.73 6.90
C ASP A 143 -9.12 13.20 7.77
N PRO A 144 -9.48 13.94 8.85
CA PRO A 144 -10.56 13.54 9.76
C PRO A 144 -11.92 13.34 9.08
N SER A 145 -12.14 13.88 7.88
CA SER A 145 -13.39 13.63 7.13
C SER A 145 -13.58 12.17 6.72
N SER A 146 -12.51 11.36 6.76
CA SER A 146 -12.54 9.91 6.54
C SER A 146 -13.44 9.15 7.51
N GLN A 147 -13.74 9.71 8.69
CA GLN A 147 -14.68 9.13 9.66
C GLN A 147 -16.06 8.85 9.07
N ASN A 148 -16.49 9.63 8.05
CA ASN A 148 -17.76 9.43 7.36
C ASN A 148 -17.83 8.10 6.59
N LEU A 149 -16.68 7.48 6.32
CA LEU A 149 -16.55 6.21 5.61
C LEU A 149 -16.22 5.04 6.56
N SER A 150 -16.21 5.27 7.88
CA SER A 150 -15.89 4.23 8.89
C SER A 150 -16.75 2.98 8.82
N TRP A 151 -17.94 3.04 8.20
CA TRP A 151 -18.81 1.88 7.99
C TRP A 151 -18.27 0.86 6.97
N LEU A 152 -17.19 1.19 6.25
CA LEU A 152 -16.50 0.29 5.31
C LEU A 152 -15.53 -0.69 5.99
N VAL A 153 -15.18 -0.47 7.27
CA VAL A 153 -14.17 -1.24 8.04
C VAL A 153 -14.74 -1.90 9.28
#